data_AF-A0A7K1VIP2-F1
#
_entry.id   AF-A0A7K1VIP2-F1
#
_cell.length_a   1.000
_cell.length_b   1.000
_cell.length_c   1.000
_cell.angle_alpha   90.00
_cell.angle_beta   90.00
_cell.angle_gamma   90.00
#
_symmetry.space_group_name_H-M   'P 1'
#
loop_
_entity.id
_entity.type
_entity.pdbx_description
1 polymer ?
#
loop_
_entity_poly.entity_id
_entity_poly.type
_entity_poly.pdbx_seq_one_letter_code
_entity_poly.pdbx_strand_id
1 'polypeptide(L)' 'MQGMLESKGEIVGAIVVLVSAIWLVIAAFAVGAGDIFAFLGLITAFALGTTGVGIHAASREARFRRDKR' A
#
# COMPACT_ATOMS: atom_id res chain seq x y z
N MET A 1 23.99 -11.79 -9.06
CA MET A 1 22.92 -11.21 -8.20
C MET A 1 21.66 -10.98 -9.04
N GLN A 2 21.04 -12.06 -9.51
CA GLN A 2 19.97 -12.03 -10.51
C GLN A 2 18.68 -12.53 -9.84
N GLY A 3 18.25 -11.81 -8.80
CA GLY A 3 17.09 -12.17 -7.99
C GLY A 3 16.27 -10.93 -7.69
N MET A 4 15.71 -10.28 -8.72
CA MET A 4 14.86 -9.11 -8.48
C MET A 4 13.99 -8.73 -9.69
N LEU A 5 13.47 -9.69 -10.46
CA LEU A 5 12.34 -9.39 -11.33
C LEU A 5 11.06 -9.43 -10.48
N GLU A 6 10.96 -8.50 -9.53
CA GLU A 6 9.68 -8.25 -8.86
C GLU A 6 8.66 -7.86 -9.93
N SER A 7 7.47 -8.43 -9.85
CA SER A 7 6.38 -8.05 -10.73
C SER A 7 6.15 -6.54 -10.55
N LYS A 8 5.97 -5.78 -11.65
CA LYS A 8 5.68 -4.33 -11.55
C LYS A 8 4.56 -4.04 -10.55
N GLY A 9 3.57 -4.93 -10.44
CA GLY A 9 2.48 -4.80 -9.48
C GLY A 9 2.87 -5.09 -8.03
N GLU A 10 3.87 -5.93 -7.74
CA GLU A 10 4.39 -6.09 -6.37
C GLU A 10 5.09 -4.81 -5.90
N ILE A 11 5.92 -4.21 -6.75
CA ILE A 11 6.62 -2.95 -6.44
C ILE A 11 5.60 -1.82 -6.21
N VAL A 12 4.66 -1.65 -7.15
CA VAL A 12 3.62 -0.62 -7.03
C VAL A 12 2.79 -0.84 -5.77
N GLY A 13 2.37 -2.08 -5.49
CA GLY A 13 1.65 -2.41 -4.27
C GLY A 13 2.45 -2.06 -3.01
N ALA A 14 3.74 -2.39 -2.96
CA ALA A 14 4.61 -2.06 -1.83
C ALA A 14 4.78 -0.54 -1.63
N ILE A 15 4.96 0.22 -2.72
CA ILE A 15 5.04 1.69 -2.68
C ILE A 15 3.73 2.29 -2.14
N VAL A 16 2.59 1.82 -2.64
CA VAL A 16 1.27 2.31 -2.18
C VAL A 16 1.10 2.03 -0.68
N VAL A 17 1.47 0.85 -0.20
CA VAL A 17 1.44 0.52 1.23
C VAL A 17 2.33 1.46 2.04
N LEU A 18 3.56 1.68 1.59
CA LEU A 18 4.52 2.53 2.31
C LEU A 18 4.03 3.98 2.42
N VAL A 19 3.60 4.58 1.29
CA VAL A 19 3.07 5.95 1.26
C VAL A 19 1.81 6.06 2.12
N SER A 20 0.92 5.07 2.05
CA SER A 20 -0.31 5.04 2.83
C SER A 20 -0.03 4.95 4.33
N ALA A 21 0.97 4.16 4.75
CA ALA A 21 1.35 4.05 6.15
C ALA A 21 1.88 5.38 6.71
N ILE A 22 2.72 6.09 5.96
CA ILE A 22 3.22 7.41 6.34
C ILE A 22 2.06 8.40 6.46
N TRP A 23 1.17 8.43 5.47
CA TRP A 23 0.01 9.32 5.49
C TRP A 23 -0.93 8.98 6.66
N LEU A 24 -1.15 7.70 6.96
CA LEU A 24 -2.00 7.28 8.07
C LEU A 24 -1.49 7.84 9.40
N VAL A 25 -0.18 7.79 9.65
CA VAL A 25 0.43 8.36 10.87
C VAL A 25 0.23 9.88 10.92
N ILE A 26 0.51 10.59 9.83
CA ILE A 26 0.34 12.05 9.75
C ILE A 26 -1.12 12.44 10.00
N ALA A 27 -2.06 11.75 9.35
CA ALA A 27 -3.48 12.01 9.49
C ALA A 27 -3.97 11.72 10.92
N ALA A 28 -3.47 10.66 11.57
CA ALA A 28 -3.84 10.33 12.94
C ALA A 28 -3.43 11.43 13.93
N PHE A 29 -2.21 11.97 13.79
CA PHE A 29 -1.76 13.09 14.61
C PHE A 29 -2.58 14.36 14.35
N ALA A 30 -2.90 14.67 13.10
CA ALA A 30 -3.72 15.83 12.74
C ALA A 30 -5.15 15.72 13.31
N VAL A 31 -5.76 14.53 13.27
CA VAL A 31 -7.05 14.27 13.93
C VAL A 31 -6.94 14.51 15.44
N GLY A 32 -5.88 14.01 16.09
CA GLY A 32 -5.62 14.24 17.51
C GLY A 32 -5.39 15.72 17.87
N ALA A 33 -4.92 16.53 16.93
CA ALA A 33 -4.74 17.97 17.07
C ALA A 33 -6.02 18.79 16.80
N GLY A 34 -7.13 18.14 16.43
CA GLY A 34 -8.43 18.78 16.23
C GLY A 34 -8.75 19.15 14.77
N ASP A 35 -7.93 18.74 13.79
CA ASP A 35 -8.28 18.91 12.37
C ASP A 35 -9.32 17.87 11.94
N ILE A 36 -10.56 18.32 11.77
CA ILE A 36 -11.69 17.48 11.37
C ILE A 36 -11.52 16.93 9.93
N PHE A 37 -10.89 17.67 9.03
CA PHE A 37 -10.68 17.20 7.66
C PHE A 37 -9.62 16.10 7.57
N ALA A 38 -8.69 16.05 8.54
CA ALA A 38 -7.72 14.98 8.64
C ALA A 38 -8.36 13.60 8.87
N PHE A 39 -9.58 13.53 9.39
CA PHE A 39 -10.31 12.26 9.54
C PHE A 39 -10.62 11.60 8.19
N LEU A 40 -10.98 12.41 7.18
CA LEU A 40 -11.15 11.91 5.81
C LEU A 40 -9.82 11.45 5.23
N GLY A 41 -8.74 12.17 5.53
CA GLY A 41 -7.37 11.76 5.18
C GLY A 41 -7.01 10.41 5.79
N LEU A 42 -7.36 10.17 7.06
CA LEU A 42 -7.12 8.92 7.77
C LEU A 42 -7.84 7.74 7.11
N ILE A 43 -9.14 7.91 6.80
CA ILE A 43 -9.94 6.88 6.11
C ILE A 43 -9.33 6.57 4.73
N THR A 44 -8.97 7.62 3.98
CA THR A 44 -8.39 7.48 2.65
C THR A 44 -7.05 6.75 2.69
N ALA A 45 -6.16 7.13 3.61
CA ALA A 45 -4.87 6.47 3.81
C ALA A 45 -5.05 4.99 4.17
N PHE A 46 -6.01 4.65 5.03
CA PHE A 46 -6.31 3.26 5.37
C PHE A 46 -6.81 2.46 4.16
N ALA A 47 -7.75 3.01 3.39
CA ALA A 47 -8.31 2.36 2.21
C ALA A 47 -7.24 2.14 1.12
N LEU A 48 -6.37 3.13 0.89
CA LEU A 48 -5.25 3.00 -0.04
C LEU A 48 -4.24 1.96 0.44
N GLY A 49 -3.94 1.94 1.74
CA GLY A 49 -3.03 0.95 2.33
C GLY A 49 -3.52 -0.48 2.13
N THR A 50 -4.78 -0.75 2.45
CA THR A 50 -5.38 -2.09 2.25
C THR A 50 -5.46 -2.48 0.77
N THR A 51 -5.75 -1.51 -0.11
CA THR A 51 -5.71 -1.72 -1.57
C THR A 51 -4.30 -2.06 -2.05
N GLY A 52 -3.27 -1.35 -1.58
CA GLY A 52 -1.87 -1.62 -1.90
C GLY A 52 -1.43 -3.03 -1.50
N VAL A 53 -1.85 -3.51 -0.33
CA VAL A 53 -1.63 -4.90 0.12
C VAL A 53 -2.27 -5.88 -0.86
N GLY A 54 -3.51 -5.63 -1.28
CA GLY A 54 -4.23 -6.45 -2.26
C GLY A 54 -3.51 -6.51 -3.62
N ILE A 55 -3.06 -5.36 -4.13
CA ILE A 55 -2.29 -5.26 -5.38
C ILE A 55 -0.99 -6.07 -5.27
N HIS A 56 -0.27 -5.91 -4.16
CA HIS A 56 0.99 -6.62 -3.92
C HIS A 56 0.78 -8.14 -3.90
N ALA A 57 -0.17 -8.62 -3.09
CA ALA A 57 -0.46 -10.04 -2.95
C ALA A 57 -0.96 -10.67 -4.25
N ALA A 58 -1.87 -10.00 -4.96
CA ALA A 58 -2.40 -10.49 -6.24
C ALA A 58 -1.30 -10.57 -7.31
N SER A 59 -0.40 -9.59 -7.35
CA SER A 59 0.72 -9.55 -8.28
C SER A 59 1.74 -10.65 -8.01
N ARG A 60 2.00 -10.93 -6.72
CA ARG A 60 2.86 -12.02 -6.27
C ARG A 60 2.32 -13.38 -6.67
N GLU A 61 1.03 -13.59 -6.43
CA GLU A 61 0.32 -14.81 -6.81
C GLU A 61 0.29 -14.98 -8.34
N ALA A 62 0.05 -13.91 -9.10
CA ALA A 62 0.09 -13.96 -10.56
C ALA A 62 1.47 -14.33 -11.11
N ARG A 63 2.57 -13.84 -10.51
CA ARG A 63 3.93 -14.25 -10.89
C ARG A 63 4.14 -15.73 -10.63
N PHE A 64 3.80 -16.23 -9.44
CA PHE A 64 3.95 -17.65 -9.11
C PHE A 64 3.16 -18.58 -10.03
N ARG A 65 1.97 -18.15 -10.49
CA ARG A 65 1.20 -18.91 -11.49
C ARG A 65 1.83 -18.94 -12.87
N ARG A 66 2.60 -17.91 -13.24
CA ARG A 66 3.37 -17.87 -14.50
C ARG A 66 4.62 -18.73 -14.39
N ASP A 67 5.33 -18.66 -13.27
CA ASP A 67 6.57 -19.43 -13.05
C ASP A 67 6.33 -20.95 -12.96
N LYS A 68 5.10 -21.37 -12.62
CA LYS A 68 4.68 -22.79 -12.58
C LYS A 68 4.17 -23.35 -13.92
N ARG A 69 4.05 -22.53 -14.95
CA ARG A 69 3.66 -22.94 -16.31
C ARG A 69 4.90 -23.07 -17.19
#